data_AF-A0A1Q7VPS8-F1
#
_entry.id   AF-A0A1Q7VPS8-F1
#
_cell.length_a   1.000
_cell.length_b   1.000
_cell.length_c   1.000
_cell.angle_alpha   90.00
_cell.angle_beta   90.00
_cell.angle_gamma   90.00
#
_symmetry.space_group_name_H-M   'P 1'
#
loop_
_entity.id
_entity.type
_entity.pdbx_description
1 polymer ?
#
loop_
_entity_poly.entity_id
_entity_poly.type
_entity_poly.pdbx_seq_one_letter_code
_entity_poly.pdbx_strand_id
1 'polypeptide(L)'
;MFYSGGGVYRALSTEGLADFEALAASGLLNDPRIVGTERADGTPAATGLLPGEVAAVLKHEPVPFVSYPYEWTFSMLKDAAHLQLDLLLAALDHDLVLKDSSPYNVQFKGARPVFIDVGAFERLRAGELWVGYRQFCMLYLFPLLLQSLKGIDFQPWLRGSLDGISATKLRGAMSFRDRFRRARSGAALSARRVGHRRGRGRLAVGAAAGREQGACCEQ
;
A
#
# COMPACT_ATOMS: atom_id res chain seq x y z
N MET A 1 8.02 -4.24 16.06
CA MET A 1 9.47 -4.05 15.85
C MET A 1 10.13 -3.88 17.20
N PHE A 2 11.33 -4.41 17.38
CA PHE A 2 12.11 -4.28 18.61
C PHE A 2 13.61 -4.23 18.29
N TYR A 3 14.39 -3.66 19.21
CA TYR A 3 15.82 -3.50 19.05
C TYR A 3 16.54 -4.44 20.02
N SER A 4 17.58 -5.14 19.56
CA SER A 4 18.41 -6.02 20.40
C SER A 4 19.83 -6.10 19.87
N GLY A 5 20.84 -5.89 20.71
CA GLY A 5 22.25 -5.98 20.29
C GLY A 5 22.62 -5.11 19.08
N GLY A 6 21.99 -3.95 18.91
CA GLY A 6 22.19 -3.05 17.75
C GLY A 6 21.48 -3.47 16.46
N GLY A 7 20.74 -4.58 16.46
CA GLY A 7 19.92 -5.02 15.34
C GLY A 7 18.46 -4.57 15.45
N VAL A 8 17.78 -4.56 14.30
CA VAL A 8 16.34 -4.25 14.16
C VAL A 8 15.60 -5.53 13.86
N TYR A 9 14.60 -5.86 14.69
CA TYR A 9 13.88 -7.13 14.59
C TYR A 9 12.37 -6.93 14.52
N ARG A 10 11.69 -7.86 13.85
CA ARG A 10 10.24 -7.94 13.78
C ARG A 10 9.79 -9.36 14.12
N ALA A 11 8.95 -9.48 15.15
CA ALA A 11 8.24 -10.72 15.43
C ALA A 11 7.07 -10.89 14.44
N LEU A 12 6.84 -12.13 14.00
CA LEU A 12 5.75 -12.50 13.11
C LEU A 12 4.75 -13.43 13.82
N SER A 13 3.47 -13.26 13.52
CA SER A 13 2.45 -14.26 13.80
C SER A 13 2.57 -15.43 12.82
N THR A 14 1.82 -16.51 13.05
CA THR A 14 1.74 -17.65 12.12
C THR A 14 1.29 -17.22 10.72
N GLU A 15 0.31 -16.32 10.64
CA GLU A 15 -0.16 -15.77 9.36
C GLU A 15 0.90 -14.90 8.69
N GLY A 16 1.56 -14.02 9.46
CA GLY A 16 2.65 -13.19 8.94
C GLY A 16 3.85 -14.02 8.48
N LEU A 17 4.10 -15.16 9.10
CA LEU A 17 5.13 -16.10 8.66
C LEU A 17 4.78 -16.73 7.32
N ALA A 18 3.53 -17.16 7.13
CA ALA A 18 3.08 -17.72 5.85
C ALA A 18 3.15 -16.69 4.72
N ASP A 19 2.81 -15.43 4.99
CA ASP A 19 2.94 -14.34 4.03
C ASP A 19 4.40 -14.01 3.71
N PHE A 20 5.28 -13.99 4.72
CA PHE A 20 6.71 -13.79 4.53
C PHE A 20 7.35 -14.90 3.69
N GLU A 21 6.98 -16.16 3.90
CA GLU A 21 7.50 -17.29 3.12
C GLU A 21 7.06 -17.22 1.65
N ALA A 22 5.81 -16.81 1.39
CA ALA A 22 5.34 -16.57 0.03
C ALA A 22 6.13 -15.44 -0.65
N LEU A 23 6.41 -14.36 0.08
CA LEU A 23 7.25 -13.26 -0.39
C LEU A 23 8.69 -13.71 -0.66
N ALA A 24 9.30 -14.50 0.24
CA ALA A 24 10.65 -15.01 0.04
C ALA A 24 10.73 -15.93 -1.19
N ALA A 25 9.75 -16.82 -1.36
CA ALA A 25 9.67 -17.74 -2.50
C ALA A 25 9.46 -17.01 -3.84
N SER A 26 8.82 -15.83 -3.85
CA SER A 26 8.65 -15.02 -5.07
C SER A 26 9.96 -14.45 -5.63
N GLY A 27 11.00 -14.35 -4.79
CA GLY A 27 12.26 -13.69 -5.15
C GLY A 27 12.24 -12.17 -5.04
N LEU A 28 11.08 -11.55 -4.73
CA LEU A 28 10.96 -10.09 -4.58
C LEU A 28 11.85 -9.51 -3.47
N LEU A 29 12.17 -10.28 -2.43
CA LEU A 29 13.11 -9.85 -1.38
C LEU A 29 14.50 -9.50 -1.92
N ASN A 30 14.87 -10.00 -3.10
CA ASN A 30 16.14 -9.68 -3.74
C ASN A 30 16.12 -8.33 -4.48
N ASP A 31 14.97 -7.66 -4.57
CA ASP A 31 14.89 -6.32 -5.14
C ASP A 31 15.70 -5.35 -4.26
N PRO A 32 16.72 -4.65 -4.81
CA PRO A 32 17.57 -3.74 -4.04
C PRO A 32 16.82 -2.53 -3.46
N ARG A 33 15.57 -2.32 -3.88
CA ARG A 33 14.67 -1.29 -3.35
C ARG A 33 13.89 -1.76 -2.12
N ILE A 34 13.98 -3.03 -1.72
CA ILE A 34 13.45 -3.55 -0.46
C ILE A 34 14.62 -3.67 0.54
N VAL A 35 14.35 -3.39 1.82
CA VAL A 35 15.36 -3.53 2.87
C VAL A 35 15.80 -4.99 3.01
N GLY A 36 17.10 -5.22 3.10
CA GLY A 36 17.67 -6.54 3.35
C GLY A 36 17.07 -7.14 4.61
N THR A 37 16.46 -8.32 4.48
CA THR A 37 15.71 -8.97 5.56
C THR A 37 16.02 -10.46 5.57
N GLU A 38 16.40 -10.97 6.74
CA GLU A 38 16.74 -12.37 6.96
C GLU A 38 15.96 -12.94 8.14
N ARG A 39 15.75 -14.27 8.17
CA ARG A 39 15.25 -14.95 9.36
C ARG A 39 16.31 -14.93 10.45
N ALA A 40 15.88 -14.66 11.69
CA ALA A 40 16.73 -14.66 12.87
C ALA A 40 16.24 -15.73 13.87
N ASP A 41 16.41 -17.00 13.48
CA ASP A 41 16.05 -18.15 14.29
C ASP A 41 16.92 -18.17 15.57
N GLY A 42 16.29 -18.30 16.74
CA GLY A 42 16.99 -18.37 18.03
C GLY A 42 17.19 -17.04 18.77
N THR A 43 16.54 -15.95 18.35
CA THR A 43 16.64 -14.66 19.07
C THR A 43 15.81 -14.69 20.38
N PRO A 44 16.38 -14.45 21.59
CA PRO A 44 15.75 -14.88 22.85
C PRO A 44 14.61 -14.01 23.41
N ALA A 45 14.18 -12.95 22.73
CA ALA A 45 13.42 -11.86 23.35
C ALA A 45 12.09 -11.52 22.65
N ALA A 46 11.42 -12.50 22.04
CA ALA A 46 10.16 -12.26 21.34
C ALA A 46 8.89 -12.47 22.21
N THR A 47 9.04 -13.03 23.41
CA THR A 47 7.91 -13.33 24.31
C THR A 47 7.17 -12.05 24.71
N GLY A 48 5.85 -12.01 24.48
CA GLY A 48 4.98 -10.88 24.82
C GLY A 48 4.99 -9.72 23.82
N LEU A 49 5.68 -9.85 22.67
CA LEU A 49 5.66 -8.83 21.62
C LEU A 49 4.42 -8.87 20.73
N LEU A 50 3.70 -10.00 20.74
CA LEU A 50 2.43 -10.18 20.05
C LEU A 50 1.38 -10.67 21.05
N PRO A 51 0.08 -10.38 20.82
CA PRO A 51 -1.02 -10.93 21.63
C PRO A 51 -1.11 -12.47 21.60
N GLY A 52 -0.42 -13.12 20.66
CA GLY A 52 -0.35 -14.58 20.54
C GLY A 52 1.08 -15.08 20.40
N GLU A 53 1.23 -16.35 20.02
CA GLU A 53 2.54 -16.97 19.83
C GLU A 53 3.33 -16.30 18.71
N VAL A 54 4.62 -16.09 18.97
CA VAL A 54 5.55 -15.63 17.94
C VAL A 54 6.01 -16.84 17.14
N ALA A 55 5.62 -16.87 15.86
CA ALA A 55 5.97 -17.96 14.96
C ALA A 55 7.40 -17.84 14.39
N ALA A 56 7.88 -16.61 14.21
CA ALA A 56 9.24 -16.33 13.74
C ALA A 56 9.69 -14.91 14.07
N VAL A 57 11.00 -14.67 13.93
CA VAL A 57 11.61 -13.35 14.04
C VAL A 57 12.39 -13.05 12.76
N LEU A 58 12.16 -11.87 12.20
CA LEU A 58 12.95 -11.31 11.11
C LEU A 58 13.96 -10.32 11.66
N LYS A 59 15.14 -10.26 11.04
CA LYS A 59 16.15 -9.23 11.24
C LYS A 59 16.26 -8.39 9.98
N HIS A 60 16.17 -7.08 10.15
CA HIS A 60 16.28 -6.11 9.07
C HIS A 60 17.65 -5.43 9.10
N GLU A 61 18.18 -5.13 7.91
CA GLU A 61 19.33 -4.24 7.77
C GLU A 61 18.95 -2.84 8.30
N PRO A 62 19.75 -2.25 9.20
CA PRO A 62 19.48 -0.91 9.70
C PRO A 62 19.63 0.13 8.59
N VAL A 63 18.68 1.05 8.51
CA VAL A 63 18.79 2.21 7.62
C VAL A 63 19.62 3.29 8.31
N PRO A 64 20.59 3.94 7.63
CA PRO A 64 21.51 4.89 8.27
C PRO A 64 20.82 6.08 8.93
N PHE A 65 19.68 6.52 8.37
CA PHE A 65 18.94 7.68 8.85
C PHE A 65 17.44 7.49 8.62
N VAL A 66 16.66 7.83 9.65
CA VAL A 66 15.20 7.86 9.56
C VAL A 66 14.75 9.30 9.34
N SER A 67 14.20 9.57 8.16
CA SER A 67 13.49 10.80 7.83
C SER A 67 12.00 10.54 7.71
N TYR A 68 11.19 11.59 7.87
CA TYR A 68 9.73 11.50 7.82
C TYR A 68 9.16 12.19 6.57
N PRO A 69 8.00 11.74 6.06
CA PRO A 69 7.35 12.30 4.87
C PRO A 69 7.14 13.82 4.92
N TYR A 70 6.89 14.39 6.10
CA TYR A 70 6.74 15.85 6.27
C TYR A 70 8.06 16.63 6.26
N GLU A 71 9.21 15.96 6.12
CA GLU A 71 10.54 16.55 5.95
C GLU A 71 11.01 16.46 4.50
N TRP A 72 10.28 15.70 3.68
CA TRP A 72 10.66 15.39 2.31
C TRP A 72 10.29 16.51 1.34
N THR A 73 11.07 16.61 0.28
CA THR A 73 10.73 17.45 -0.88
C THR A 73 9.59 16.82 -1.69
N PHE A 74 9.00 17.60 -2.61
CA PHE A 74 8.02 17.10 -3.56
C PHE A 74 8.53 15.87 -4.32
N SER A 75 9.76 15.93 -4.85
CA SER A 75 10.35 14.85 -5.63
C SER A 75 10.57 13.59 -4.79
N MET A 76 11.02 13.73 -3.55
CA MET A 76 11.17 12.58 -2.65
C MET A 76 9.84 11.87 -2.37
N LEU A 77 8.77 12.62 -2.08
CA LEU A 77 7.45 12.01 -1.88
C LEU A 77 6.94 11.35 -3.17
N LYS A 78 7.21 11.94 -4.32
CA LYS A 78 6.86 11.37 -5.63
C LYS A 78 7.64 10.08 -5.92
N ASP A 79 8.94 10.05 -5.63
CA ASP A 79 9.78 8.87 -5.83
C ASP A 79 9.36 7.73 -4.90
N ALA A 80 9.00 8.03 -3.65
CA ALA A 80 8.41 7.06 -2.73
C ALA A 80 7.05 6.55 -3.22
N ALA A 81 6.21 7.41 -3.82
CA ALA A 81 4.93 6.99 -4.41
C ALA A 81 5.14 6.03 -5.59
N HIS A 82 6.13 6.30 -6.45
CA HIS A 82 6.48 5.39 -7.54
C HIS A 82 7.00 4.06 -7.00
N LEU A 83 7.91 4.07 -6.01
CA LEU A 83 8.39 2.84 -5.39
C LEU A 83 7.24 1.98 -4.86
N GLN A 84 6.29 2.57 -4.13
CA GLN A 84 5.12 1.87 -3.61
C GLN A 84 4.30 1.20 -4.72
N LEU A 85 4.06 1.90 -5.83
CA LEU A 85 3.28 1.38 -6.96
C LEU A 85 4.04 0.31 -7.74
N ASP A 86 5.34 0.51 -7.97
CA ASP A 86 6.18 -0.46 -8.66
C ASP A 86 6.27 -1.77 -7.88
N LEU A 87 6.46 -1.70 -6.55
CA LEU A 87 6.47 -2.89 -5.70
C LEU A 87 5.10 -3.56 -5.61
N LEU A 88 4.01 -2.79 -5.61
CA LEU A 88 2.66 -3.35 -5.67
C LEU A 88 2.45 -4.12 -6.98
N LEU A 89 2.82 -3.54 -8.11
CA LEU A 89 2.69 -4.19 -9.42
C LEU A 89 3.52 -5.47 -9.47
N ALA A 90 4.77 -5.43 -9.01
CA ALA A 90 5.63 -6.60 -8.93
C ALA A 90 5.06 -7.67 -7.99
N ALA A 91 4.49 -7.29 -6.84
CA ALA A 91 3.83 -8.22 -5.92
C ALA A 91 2.63 -8.93 -6.58
N LEU A 92 1.83 -8.20 -7.35
CA LEU A 92 0.65 -8.77 -8.02
C LEU A 92 1.02 -9.84 -9.06
N ASP A 93 2.19 -9.73 -9.70
CA ASP A 93 2.70 -10.76 -10.62
C ASP A 93 3.04 -12.09 -9.92
N HIS A 94 3.11 -12.08 -8.58
CA HIS A 94 3.42 -13.23 -7.73
C HIS A 94 2.28 -13.61 -6.76
N ASP A 95 1.03 -13.23 -7.07
CA ASP A 95 -0.14 -13.47 -6.21
C ASP A 95 0.03 -12.88 -4.79
N LEU A 96 0.74 -11.75 -4.68
CA LEU A 96 0.95 -10.97 -3.45
C LEU A 96 0.34 -9.57 -3.60
N VAL A 97 0.13 -8.90 -2.47
CA VAL A 97 -0.36 -7.51 -2.42
C VAL A 97 0.30 -6.75 -1.26
N LEU A 98 0.45 -5.43 -1.42
CA LEU A 98 0.87 -4.52 -0.34
C LEU A 98 -0.35 -3.94 0.35
N LYS A 99 -0.60 -4.35 1.60
CA LYS A 99 -1.79 -3.91 2.36
C LYS A 99 -1.68 -2.49 2.93
N ASP A 100 -0.47 -2.08 3.29
CA ASP A 100 -0.16 -0.76 3.84
C ASP A 100 0.57 0.10 2.78
N SER A 101 0.00 1.27 2.51
CA SER A 101 0.47 2.24 1.52
C SER A 101 0.87 3.56 2.16
N SER A 102 1.53 3.46 3.31
CA SER A 102 2.09 4.57 4.05
C SER A 102 3.48 4.97 3.54
N PRO A 103 3.76 6.27 3.29
CA PRO A 103 5.10 6.77 3.03
C PRO A 103 6.05 6.59 4.22
N TYR A 104 5.53 6.34 5.42
CA TYR A 104 6.34 6.01 6.58
C TYR A 104 7.00 4.62 6.48
N ASN A 105 6.62 3.82 5.49
CA ASN A 105 7.25 2.53 5.17
C ASN A 105 8.37 2.66 4.12
N VAL A 106 8.73 3.90 3.74
CA VAL A 106 9.81 4.18 2.79
C VAL A 106 10.86 5.05 3.47
N GLN A 107 12.13 4.65 3.36
CA GLN A 107 13.28 5.47 3.77
C GLN A 107 14.20 5.72 2.59
N PHE A 108 15.25 6.52 2.79
CA PHE A 108 16.21 6.84 1.73
C PHE A 108 17.62 6.38 2.10
N LYS A 109 18.26 5.61 1.21
CA LYS A 109 19.71 5.33 1.25
C LYS A 109 20.39 6.24 0.22
N GLY A 110 20.91 7.37 0.69
CA GLY A 110 21.32 8.46 -0.19
C GLY A 110 20.08 9.06 -0.89
N ALA A 111 20.09 9.15 -2.22
CA ALA A 111 18.94 9.61 -3.00
C ALA A 111 17.95 8.49 -3.39
N ARG A 112 18.23 7.23 -3.06
CA ARG A 112 17.41 6.09 -3.48
C ARG A 112 16.34 5.77 -2.42
N PRO A 113 15.03 5.73 -2.78
CA PRO A 113 14.01 5.26 -1.87
C PRO A 113 14.12 3.74 -1.68
N VAL A 114 13.89 3.29 -0.46
CA VAL A 114 13.96 1.89 -0.01
C VAL A 114 12.75 1.59 0.85
N PHE A 115 12.03 0.52 0.53
CA PHE A 115 10.87 0.06 1.27
C PHE A 115 11.30 -0.79 2.47
N ILE A 116 10.85 -0.42 3.66
CA ILE A 116 11.34 -0.99 4.91
C ILE A 116 10.35 -1.93 5.62
N ASP A 117 9.06 -1.89 5.27
CA ASP A 117 8.06 -2.76 5.92
C ASP A 117 7.74 -4.01 5.10
N VAL A 118 8.62 -5.00 5.19
CA VAL A 118 8.41 -6.33 4.57
C VAL A 118 7.14 -7.03 5.09
N GLY A 119 6.66 -6.70 6.28
CA GLY A 119 5.41 -7.27 6.82
C GLY A 119 4.14 -6.68 6.21
N ALA A 120 4.26 -5.70 5.30
CA ALA A 120 3.14 -5.15 4.55
C ALA A 120 2.73 -6.02 3.35
N PHE A 121 3.59 -6.94 2.90
CA PHE A 121 3.26 -7.91 1.86
C PHE A 121 2.38 -9.02 2.45
N GLU A 122 1.33 -9.38 1.74
CA GLU A 122 0.46 -10.49 2.07
C GLU A 122 0.02 -11.22 0.81
N ARG A 123 -0.45 -12.46 0.96
CA ARG A 123 -1.03 -13.22 -0.16
C ARG A 123 -2.31 -12.57 -0.65
N LEU A 124 -2.41 -12.36 -1.96
CA LEU A 124 -3.58 -11.80 -2.60
C LEU A 124 -4.75 -12.78 -2.49
N ARG A 125 -5.92 -12.28 -2.05
CA ARG A 125 -7.15 -13.08 -2.03
C ARG A 125 -7.98 -12.79 -3.26
N ALA A 126 -8.57 -13.84 -3.84
CA ALA A 126 -9.35 -13.71 -5.06
C ALA A 126 -10.55 -12.75 -4.88
N GLY A 127 -10.67 -11.78 -5.78
CA GLY A 127 -11.76 -10.80 -5.77
C GLY A 127 -11.60 -9.65 -4.79
N GLU A 128 -10.49 -9.57 -4.05
CA GLU A 128 -10.22 -8.49 -3.12
C GLU A 128 -9.78 -7.20 -3.83
N LEU A 129 -10.29 -6.05 -3.37
CA LEU A 129 -9.83 -4.75 -3.82
C LEU A 129 -8.56 -4.36 -3.05
N TRP A 130 -7.69 -3.55 -3.65
CA TRP A 130 -6.50 -3.08 -2.96
C TRP A 130 -6.85 -2.22 -1.74
N VAL A 131 -6.71 -2.81 -0.54
CA VAL A 131 -7.04 -2.18 0.75
C VAL A 131 -6.24 -0.90 0.98
N GLY A 132 -4.98 -0.87 0.54
CA GLY A 132 -4.08 0.27 0.65
C GLY A 132 -4.46 1.48 -0.21
N TYR A 133 -5.40 1.35 -1.16
CA TYR A 133 -5.71 2.41 -2.13
C TYR A 133 -6.11 3.74 -1.48
N ARG A 134 -6.97 3.70 -0.45
CA ARG A 134 -7.41 4.92 0.24
C ARG A 134 -6.23 5.61 0.92
N GLN A 135 -5.38 4.83 1.57
CA GLN A 135 -4.20 5.33 2.28
C GLN A 135 -3.17 5.92 1.29
N PHE A 136 -2.91 5.23 0.18
CA PHE A 136 -2.08 5.74 -0.91
C PHE A 136 -2.58 7.10 -1.40
N CYS A 137 -3.90 7.23 -1.59
CA CYS A 137 -4.49 8.49 -2.01
C CYS A 137 -4.21 9.62 -1.00
N MET A 138 -4.44 9.35 0.28
CA MET A 138 -4.36 10.37 1.34
C MET A 138 -2.93 10.79 1.67
N LEU A 139 -1.96 9.90 1.53
CA LEU A 139 -0.58 10.12 1.96
C LEU A 139 0.41 10.40 0.81
N TYR A 140 0.10 9.98 -0.42
CA TYR A 140 0.91 10.30 -1.60
C TYR A 140 0.17 11.20 -2.58
N LEU A 141 -0.93 10.68 -3.17
CA LEU A 141 -1.57 11.32 -4.32
C LEU A 141 -2.11 12.72 -3.98
N PHE A 142 -2.80 12.88 -2.86
CA PHE A 142 -3.43 14.14 -2.49
C PHE A 142 -2.40 15.21 -2.10
N PRO A 143 -1.38 14.92 -1.27
CA PRO A 143 -0.22 15.81 -1.08
C PRO A 143 0.43 16.28 -2.39
N LEU A 144 0.73 15.35 -3.31
CA LEU A 144 1.35 15.67 -4.59
C LEU A 144 0.43 16.53 -5.47
N LEU A 145 -0.87 16.24 -5.49
CA LEU A 145 -1.84 17.07 -6.22
C LEU A 145 -2.00 18.45 -5.61
N LEU A 146 -2.01 18.56 -4.28
CA LEU A 146 -2.13 19.83 -3.58
C LEU A 146 -0.97 20.75 -3.94
N GLN A 147 0.28 20.27 -3.84
CA GLN A 147 1.45 21.09 -4.14
C GLN A 147 1.57 21.38 -5.65
N SER A 148 1.35 20.40 -6.52
CA SER A 148 1.48 20.61 -7.98
C SER A 148 0.42 21.53 -8.59
N LEU A 149 -0.82 21.51 -8.08
CA LEU A 149 -1.91 22.30 -8.62
C LEU A 149 -2.07 23.65 -7.93
N LYS A 150 -1.72 23.74 -6.64
CA LYS A 150 -1.96 24.95 -5.83
C LYS A 150 -0.69 25.64 -5.33
N GLY A 151 0.47 25.00 -5.44
CA GLY A 151 1.68 25.50 -4.79
C GLY A 151 1.57 25.51 -3.25
N ILE A 152 0.65 24.73 -2.69
CA ILE A 152 0.49 24.60 -1.23
C ILE A 152 1.36 23.45 -0.74
N ASP A 153 2.27 23.75 0.17
CA ASP A 153 3.15 22.77 0.79
C ASP A 153 2.35 21.74 1.59
N PHE A 154 2.64 20.45 1.37
CA PHE A 154 1.96 19.35 2.04
C PHE A 154 2.56 19.03 3.41
N GLN A 155 3.80 19.46 3.66
CA GLN A 155 4.58 19.13 4.84
C GLN A 155 3.86 19.49 6.14
N PRO A 156 3.24 20.69 6.29
CA PRO A 156 2.47 21.02 7.49
C PRO A 156 1.26 20.09 7.71
N TRP A 157 0.64 19.61 6.62
CA TRP A 157 -0.51 18.71 6.69
C TRP A 157 -0.11 17.32 7.17
N LEU A 158 0.98 16.77 6.63
CA LEU A 158 1.50 15.47 7.04
C LEU A 158 2.10 15.50 8.45
N ARG A 159 2.68 16.63 8.87
CA ARG A 159 3.17 16.83 10.23
C ARG A 159 2.02 16.87 11.25
N GLY A 160 0.90 17.50 10.90
CA GLY A 160 -0.26 17.64 11.78
C GLY A 160 -1.23 16.45 11.75
N SER A 161 -1.09 15.51 10.80
CA SER A 161 -1.98 14.36 10.65
C SER A 161 -1.26 13.19 9.99
N LEU A 162 -1.00 12.14 10.78
CA LEU A 162 -0.38 10.90 10.29
C LEU A 162 -1.25 10.15 9.28
N ASP A 163 -2.58 10.37 9.31
CA ASP A 163 -3.53 9.83 8.32
C ASP A 163 -3.52 10.59 6.98
N GLY A 164 -2.80 11.72 6.91
CA GLY A 164 -2.65 12.52 5.72
C GLY A 164 -3.85 13.42 5.39
N ILE A 165 -4.01 13.73 4.11
CA ILE A 165 -5.03 14.65 3.62
C ILE A 165 -6.26 13.83 3.23
N SER A 166 -7.43 14.12 3.80
CA SER A 166 -8.66 13.43 3.39
C SER A 166 -9.19 13.95 2.05
N ALA A 167 -10.00 13.14 1.36
CA ALA A 167 -10.64 13.56 0.11
C ALA A 167 -11.51 14.83 0.28
N THR A 168 -12.15 15.00 1.45
CA THR A 168 -12.92 16.20 1.78
C THR A 168 -12.03 17.42 1.94
N LYS A 169 -10.91 17.30 2.66
CA LYS A 169 -9.91 18.37 2.83
C LYS A 169 -9.35 18.80 1.47
N LEU A 170 -8.96 17.83 0.63
CA LEU A 170 -8.46 18.11 -0.72
C LEU A 170 -9.53 18.82 -1.56
N ARG A 171 -10.78 18.32 -1.56
CA ARG A 171 -11.88 18.92 -2.32
C ARG A 171 -12.15 20.38 -1.92
N GLY A 172 -12.06 20.69 -0.62
CA GLY A 172 -12.21 22.05 -0.12
C GLY A 172 -11.11 23.00 -0.61
N ALA A 173 -9.88 22.49 -0.79
CA ALA A 173 -8.76 23.26 -1.33
C ALA A 173 -8.81 23.45 -2.86
N MET A 174 -9.55 22.62 -3.59
CA MET A 174 -9.56 22.61 -5.06
C MET A 174 -10.63 23.54 -5.66
N SER A 175 -10.21 24.43 -6.56
CA SER A 175 -11.14 25.26 -7.34
C SER A 175 -11.85 24.42 -8.41
N PHE A 176 -12.94 24.94 -8.97
CA PHE A 176 -13.62 24.29 -10.10
C PHE A 176 -12.65 24.08 -11.29
N ARG A 177 -11.77 25.04 -11.59
CA ARG A 177 -10.82 24.98 -12.72
C ARG A 177 -9.78 23.87 -12.57
N ASP A 178 -9.32 23.59 -11.36
CA ASP A 178 -8.31 22.55 -11.10
C ASP A 178 -8.86 21.15 -11.39
N ARG A 179 -10.16 20.97 -11.17
CA ARG A 179 -10.86 19.71 -11.46
C ARG A 179 -10.85 19.38 -12.96
N PHE A 180 -10.81 20.39 -13.82
CA PHE A 180 -10.74 20.23 -15.28
C PHE A 180 -9.32 20.17 -15.84
N ARG A 181 -8.33 20.79 -15.18
CA ARG A 181 -6.90 20.62 -15.55
C ARG A 181 -6.48 19.14 -15.51
N ARG A 182 -7.08 18.36 -14.60
CA ARG A 182 -6.89 16.91 -14.45
C ARG A 182 -7.18 16.09 -15.72
N ALA A 183 -8.09 16.57 -16.59
CA ALA A 183 -8.42 15.89 -17.84
C ALA A 183 -7.30 16.01 -18.91
N ARG A 184 -6.39 16.98 -18.79
CA ARG A 184 -5.32 17.22 -19.78
C ARG A 184 -3.96 16.62 -19.40
N SER A 185 -3.78 16.17 -18.16
CA SER A 185 -2.50 15.67 -17.63
C SER A 185 -2.50 14.16 -17.32
N GLY A 186 -3.46 13.39 -17.84
CA GLY A 186 -3.44 11.91 -17.80
C GLY A 186 -3.93 11.25 -16.51
N ALA A 187 -4.19 11.98 -15.42
CA ALA A 187 -4.71 11.41 -14.17
C ALA A 187 -6.25 11.34 -14.12
N ALA A 188 -6.87 10.86 -15.21
CA ALA A 188 -8.28 10.53 -15.24
C ALA A 188 -8.48 9.14 -14.65
N LEU A 189 -8.51 9.03 -13.32
CA LEU A 189 -9.16 7.88 -12.67
C LEU A 189 -10.64 7.92 -13.05
N SER A 190 -10.99 7.12 -14.06
CA SER A 190 -12.35 6.85 -14.47
C SER A 190 -13.10 6.21 -13.32
N ALA A 191 -13.83 7.02 -12.55
CA ALA A 191 -14.98 6.53 -11.81
C ALA A 191 -16.12 6.26 -12.80
N ARG A 192 -16.00 5.19 -13.60
CA ARG A 192 -17.06 4.39 -14.27
C ARG A 192 -16.52 3.62 -15.48
N ARG A 193 -16.92 2.33 -15.53
CA ARG A 193 -16.76 1.31 -16.58
C ARG A 193 -15.43 0.57 -16.63
N VAL A 194 -15.32 -0.46 -15.79
CA VAL A 194 -14.68 -1.72 -16.22
C VAL A 194 -15.64 -2.37 -17.22
N GLY A 195 -15.44 -2.02 -18.49
CA GLY A 195 -16.10 -2.63 -19.64
C GLY A 195 -15.20 -3.70 -20.24
N HIS A 196 -15.53 -4.95 -19.92
CA HIS A 196 -15.44 -6.15 -20.76
C HIS A 196 -14.40 -6.13 -21.90
N ARG A 197 -13.20 -6.69 -21.65
CA ARG A 197 -12.41 -7.35 -22.71
C ARG A 197 -12.58 -8.86 -22.57
N ARG A 198 -13.16 -9.46 -23.61
CA ARG A 198 -13.36 -10.91 -23.79
C ARG A 198 -12.00 -11.61 -23.94
N GLY A 199 -11.79 -12.68 -23.19
CA GLY A 199 -10.62 -13.55 -23.33
C GLY A 199 -10.56 -14.70 -22.33
N ARG A 200 -11.49 -15.67 -22.46
CA ARG A 200 -11.49 -17.06 -21.93
C ARG A 200 -11.30 -17.26 -20.41
N GLY A 201 -12.40 -17.65 -19.77
CA GLY A 201 -12.41 -18.29 -18.44
C GLY A 201 -13.78 -18.08 -17.78
N ARG A 202 -14.64 -19.10 -17.85
CA ARG A 202 -16.01 -19.05 -17.31
C ARG A 202 -16.02 -18.78 -15.81
N LEU A 203 -16.77 -17.77 -15.38
CA LEU A 203 -17.45 -17.74 -14.08
C LEU A 203 -18.83 -17.11 -14.31
N ALA A 204 -19.86 -17.87 -14.01
CA ALA A 204 -21.25 -17.48 -14.20
C ALA A 204 -21.68 -16.49 -13.11
N VAL A 205 -22.33 -15.39 -13.53
CA VAL A 205 -22.97 -14.43 -12.62
C VAL A 205 -24.47 -14.72 -12.66
N GLY A 206 -24.99 -15.35 -11.60
CA GLY A 206 -26.41 -15.48 -11.36
C GLY A 206 -26.98 -14.13 -10.92
N ALA A 207 -27.88 -13.57 -11.71
CA ALA A 207 -28.69 -12.42 -11.34
C ALA A 207 -29.98 -12.91 -10.67
N ALA A 208 -30.16 -12.58 -9.39
CA ALA A 208 -31.44 -12.67 -8.72
C ALA A 208 -31.75 -11.30 -8.11
N ALA A 209 -32.61 -10.55 -8.80
CA ALA A 209 -33.39 -9.46 -8.20
C ALA A 209 -34.69 -9.36 -9.02
N GLY A 210 -35.79 -9.72 -8.38
CA GLY A 210 -37.08 -9.89 -9.02
C GLY A 210 -37.80 -8.60 -9.40
N ARG A 211 -38.92 -8.79 -10.10
CA ARG A 211 -40.13 -8.00 -9.95
C ARG A 211 -41.34 -8.79 -10.47
N GLU A 212 -42.41 -8.61 -9.72
CA GLU A 212 -43.80 -9.05 -9.83
C GLU A 212 -44.39 -9.05 -11.24
N GLN A 213 -45.29 -10.01 -11.53
CA GLN A 213 -46.73 -9.77 -11.71
C GLN A 213 -47.44 -11.02 -12.30
N GLY A 214 -48.62 -11.34 -11.76
CA GLY A 214 -49.77 -11.75 -12.57
C GLY A 214 -50.05 -13.24 -12.75
N ALA A 215 -50.94 -13.76 -11.90
CA ALA A 215 -52.13 -14.57 -12.19
C ALA A 215 -52.11 -15.64 -13.32
N CYS A 216 -52.57 -16.85 -12.96
CA CYS A 216 -53.81 -17.49 -13.49
C CYS A 216 -53.64 -19.01 -13.76
N CYS A 217 -54.52 -19.83 -13.14
CA CYS A 217 -54.99 -21.18 -13.52
C CYS A 217 -53.96 -22.30 -13.74
N GLU A 218 -54.22 -23.60 -13.58
CA GLU A 218 -55.29 -24.47 -13.08
C GLU A 218 -54.67 -25.88 -13.14
N GLN A 219 -55.25 -26.81 -12.36
CA GLN A 219 -55.07 -28.28 -12.37
C GLN A 219 -53.88 -28.88 -11.63
#